data_AF-A0A923YQK7-F1
#
_entry.id   AF-A0A923YQK7-F1
#
_cell.length_a   1.000
_cell.length_b   1.000
_cell.length_c   1.000
_cell.angle_alpha   90.00
_cell.angle_beta   90.00
_cell.angle_gamma   90.00
#
_symmetry.space_group_name_H-M   'P 1'
#
loop_
_entity.id
_entity.type
_entity.pdbx_description
1 polymer ?
#
loop_
_entity_poly.entity_id
_entity_poly.type
_entity_poly.pdbx_seq_one_letter_code
_entity_poly.pdbx_strand_id
1 'polypeptide(L)'
;FYYIVKAIGFYFKGYNIIGSVAKITPILLILFIAFVSFYKNNKTTDKLMTGFLLILTIYFLQATTVHPWYVINLVLISCFTKFRFAVIWSFTIFLSYNAYSNKQFKENLLLLIIEYLIVFAFIFYELYYKDLQNKNFKKISW
;
A
#
# COMPACT_ATOMS: atom_id res chain seq x y z
N PHE A 1 8.58 4.54 3.50
CA PHE A 1 8.06 5.52 4.48
C PHE A 1 9.11 5.94 5.52
N TYR A 2 9.69 5.00 6.30
CA TYR A 2 10.67 5.27 7.36
C TYR A 2 11.82 6.22 6.97
N TYR A 3 12.55 5.91 5.89
CA TYR A 3 13.70 6.71 5.45
C TYR A 3 13.32 8.14 5.05
N ILE A 4 12.13 8.32 4.45
CA ILE A 4 11.60 9.63 4.04
C ILE A 4 11.26 10.46 5.28
N VAL A 5 10.54 9.88 6.24
CA VAL A 5 10.19 10.55 7.50
C VAL A 5 11.42 10.94 8.30
N LYS A 6 12.43 10.07 8.34
CA LYS A 6 13.72 10.35 8.98
C LYS A 6 14.42 11.54 8.33
N ALA A 7 14.52 11.55 7.00
CA ALA A 7 15.15 12.64 6.25
C ALA A 7 14.44 13.99 6.47
N ILE A 8 13.10 14.01 6.40
CA ILE A 8 12.28 15.19 6.68
C ILE A 8 12.48 15.65 8.13
N GLY A 9 12.53 14.71 9.08
CA GLY A 9 12.70 15.04 10.49
C GLY A 9 14.03 15.73 10.79
N PHE A 10 15.11 15.25 10.18
CA PHE A 10 16.41 15.92 10.27
C PHE A 10 16.40 17.29 9.59
N TYR A 11 15.75 17.43 8.43
CA TYR A 11 15.69 18.70 7.71
C TYR A 11 14.93 19.79 8.48
N PHE A 12 13.78 19.47 9.08
CA PHE A 12 12.93 20.47 9.73
C PHE A 12 13.21 20.68 11.22
N LYS A 13 13.62 19.65 11.96
CA LYS A 13 13.83 19.75 13.42
C LYS A 13 15.26 19.48 13.87
N GLY A 14 16.14 19.01 13.00
CA GLY A 14 17.53 18.69 13.36
C GLY A 14 17.71 17.40 14.19
N TYR A 15 16.64 16.67 14.49
CA TYR A 15 16.69 15.40 15.23
C TYR A 15 15.71 14.36 14.68
N ASN A 16 15.86 13.11 15.14
CA ASN A 16 15.04 12.00 14.68
C ASN A 16 13.61 12.03 15.29
N ILE A 17 12.61 12.32 14.46
CA ILE A 17 11.18 12.45 14.87
C ILE A 17 10.41 11.11 14.76
N ILE A 18 11.07 10.01 14.38
CA ILE A 18 10.39 8.73 14.08
C ILE A 18 9.50 8.26 15.25
N GLY A 19 9.95 8.43 16.50
CA GLY A 19 9.17 8.04 17.68
C GLY A 19 7.85 8.82 17.84
N SER A 20 7.84 10.12 17.51
CA SER A 20 6.61 10.92 17.55
C SER A 20 5.69 10.59 16.39
N VAL A 21 6.25 10.39 15.18
CA VAL A 21 5.45 10.02 14.00
C VAL A 21 4.76 8.67 14.22
N ALA A 22 5.47 7.69 14.79
CA ALA A 22 4.93 6.37 15.08
C ALA A 22 3.70 6.41 16.01
N LYS A 23 3.60 7.39 16.92
CA LYS A 23 2.42 7.58 17.78
C LYS A 23 1.21 8.14 17.03
N ILE A 24 1.46 8.96 16.00
CA ILE A 24 0.41 9.63 15.21
C ILE A 24 -0.11 8.71 14.09
N THR A 25 0.75 7.84 13.54
CA THR A 25 0.40 6.89 12.47
C THR A 25 -0.89 6.08 12.74
N PRO A 26 -1.08 5.41 13.89
CA PRO A 26 -2.30 4.65 14.14
C PRO A 26 -3.56 5.54 14.21
N ILE A 27 -3.45 6.77 14.71
CA ILE A 27 -4.58 7.72 14.74
C ILE A 27 -4.98 8.09 13.30
N LEU A 28 -3.99 8.40 12.45
CA LEU A 28 -4.21 8.64 11.02
C LEU A 28 -4.85 7.44 10.32
N LEU A 29 -4.41 6.23 10.64
CA LEU A 29 -4.98 4.99 10.10
C LEU A 29 -6.47 4.83 10.48
N ILE A 30 -6.82 5.05 11.75
CA ILE A 30 -8.20 4.96 12.23
C ILE A 30 -9.10 5.99 11.53
N LEU A 31 -8.63 7.24 11.41
CA LEU A 31 -9.34 8.28 10.69
C LEU A 31 -9.54 7.91 9.21
N PHE A 32 -8.53 7.31 8.60
CA PHE A 32 -8.62 6.84 7.22
C PHE A 32 -9.65 5.71 7.06
N ILE A 33 -9.66 4.74 7.97
CA ILE A 33 -10.65 3.65 7.99
C ILE A 33 -12.06 4.22 8.13
N ALA A 34 -12.27 5.13 9.08
CA ALA A 34 -13.56 5.79 9.29
C ALA A 34 -14.01 6.54 8.01
N PHE A 35 -13.10 7.31 7.40
CA PHE A 35 -13.38 8.00 6.14
C PHE A 35 -13.83 7.04 5.03
N VAL A 36 -13.09 5.94 4.80
CA VAL A 36 -13.46 4.94 3.79
C VAL A 36 -14.79 4.26 4.15
N SER A 37 -15.03 3.98 5.43
CA SER A 37 -16.25 3.31 5.89
C SER A 37 -17.51 4.16 5.69
N PHE A 38 -17.45 5.46 6.00
CA PHE A 38 -18.61 6.35 5.89
C PHE A 38 -18.80 6.92 4.48
N TYR A 39 -17.72 7.20 3.76
CA TYR A 39 -17.80 7.87 2.46
C TYR A 39 -18.04 6.88 1.30
N LYS A 40 -17.56 5.64 1.41
CA LYS A 40 -17.68 4.65 0.34
C LYS A 40 -18.99 3.88 0.46
N ASN A 41 -19.74 3.81 -0.63
CA ASN A 41 -20.99 3.05 -0.72
C ASN A 41 -20.72 1.52 -0.79
N ASN A 42 -20.45 0.91 0.37
CA ASN A 42 -20.06 -0.51 0.53
C ASN A 42 -21.25 -1.49 0.52
N LYS A 43 -22.33 -1.17 -0.20
CA LYS A 43 -23.56 -1.98 -0.24
C LYS A 43 -23.40 -3.33 -0.94
N THR A 44 -22.42 -3.48 -1.82
CA THR A 44 -22.14 -4.76 -2.50
C THR A 44 -20.87 -5.38 -1.98
N THR A 45 -20.84 -6.72 -1.93
CA THR A 45 -19.68 -7.52 -1.51
C THR A 45 -18.40 -7.10 -2.22
N ASP A 46 -18.43 -6.90 -3.54
CA ASP A 46 -17.28 -6.46 -4.33
C ASP A 46 -16.71 -5.11 -3.87
N LYS A 47 -17.59 -4.14 -3.56
CA LYS A 47 -17.18 -2.80 -3.13
C LYS A 47 -16.60 -2.81 -1.72
N LEU A 48 -17.17 -3.65 -0.86
CA LEU A 48 -16.71 -3.89 0.49
C LEU A 48 -15.33 -4.55 0.49
N MET A 49 -15.13 -5.62 -0.30
CA MET A 49 -13.81 -6.27 -0.47
C MET A 49 -12.77 -5.31 -1.03
N THR A 50 -13.16 -4.47 -1.99
CA THR A 50 -12.29 -3.40 -2.50
C THR A 50 -11.95 -2.37 -1.42
N GLY A 51 -12.86 -2.11 -0.47
CA GLY A 51 -12.62 -1.25 0.69
C GLY A 51 -11.57 -1.84 1.63
N PHE A 52 -11.71 -3.11 1.99
CA PHE A 52 -10.73 -3.82 2.81
C PHE A 52 -9.35 -3.89 2.16
N LEU A 53 -9.30 -4.20 0.87
CA LEU A 53 -8.06 -4.23 0.11
C LEU A 53 -7.34 -2.87 0.15
N LEU A 54 -8.08 -1.77 0.00
CA LEU A 54 -7.53 -0.41 0.06
C LEU A 54 -6.99 -0.10 1.46
N ILE A 55 -7.78 -0.35 2.50
CA ILE A 55 -7.38 -0.13 3.90
C ILE A 55 -6.10 -0.90 4.24
N LEU A 56 -6.04 -2.19 3.91
CA LEU A 56 -4.86 -3.01 4.17
C LEU A 56 -3.65 -2.56 3.37
N THR A 57 -3.84 -2.10 2.13
CA THR A 57 -2.75 -1.57 1.31
C THR A 57 -2.14 -0.34 1.96
N ILE A 58 -2.97 0.61 2.43
CA ILE A 58 -2.47 1.82 3.11
C ILE A 58 -1.80 1.46 4.44
N TYR A 59 -2.38 0.52 5.20
CA TYR A 59 -1.77 0.00 6.41
C TYR A 59 -0.34 -0.53 6.16
N PHE A 60 -0.17 -1.40 5.15
CA PHE A 60 1.14 -1.97 4.83
C PHE A 60 2.11 -0.95 4.21
N LEU A 61 1.64 0.07 3.49
CA LEU A 61 2.50 1.15 2.99
C LEU A 61 3.05 2.05 4.11
N GLN A 62 2.32 2.17 5.22
CA GLN A 62 2.75 2.93 6.40
C GLN A 62 3.60 2.09 7.37
N ALA A 63 3.48 0.76 7.32
CA ALA A 63 4.26 -0.13 8.15
C ALA A 63 5.76 0.03 7.88
N THR A 64 6.57 0.00 8.95
CA THR A 64 8.04 0.07 8.85
C THR A 64 8.66 -1.25 8.41
N THR A 65 7.94 -2.35 8.57
CA THR A 65 8.39 -3.71 8.27
C THR A 65 7.26 -4.48 7.61
N VAL A 66 7.43 -4.84 6.34
CA VAL A 66 6.48 -5.67 5.60
C VAL A 66 7.17 -6.97 5.25
N HIS A 67 6.71 -8.07 5.85
CA HIS A 67 7.22 -9.38 5.54
C HIS A 67 6.44 -10.02 4.37
N PRO A 68 7.06 -10.92 3.58
CA PRO A 68 6.40 -11.61 2.47
C PRO A 68 5.07 -12.26 2.86
N TRP A 69 4.99 -12.85 4.05
CA TRP A 69 3.77 -13.52 4.52
C TRP A 69 2.61 -12.55 4.83
N TYR A 70 2.86 -11.26 5.05
CA TYR A 70 1.78 -10.28 5.23
C TYR A 70 1.04 -9.97 3.93
N VAL A 71 1.74 -10.02 2.79
CA VAL A 71 1.16 -9.74 1.46
C VAL A 71 0.13 -10.81 1.07
N ILE A 72 0.21 -12.02 1.64
CA ILE A 72 -0.76 -13.10 1.41
C ILE A 72 -2.19 -12.63 1.71
N ASN A 73 -2.38 -11.82 2.76
CA ASN A 73 -3.69 -11.27 3.10
C ASN A 73 -4.23 -10.34 2.00
N LEU A 74 -3.35 -9.53 1.39
CA LEU A 74 -3.72 -8.70 0.25
C LEU A 74 -4.08 -9.55 -0.95
N VAL A 75 -3.30 -10.59 -1.26
CA VAL A 75 -3.57 -11.50 -2.37
C VAL A 75 -4.92 -12.19 -2.20
N LEU A 76 -5.19 -12.74 -1.01
CA LEU A 76 -6.46 -13.40 -0.71
C LEU A 76 -7.66 -12.48 -0.95
N ILE A 77 -7.61 -11.25 -0.43
CA ILE A 77 -8.71 -10.29 -0.61
C ILE A 77 -8.79 -9.85 -2.08
N SER A 78 -7.65 -9.74 -2.76
CA SER A 78 -7.60 -9.35 -4.17
C SER A 78 -8.39 -10.29 -5.08
N CYS A 79 -8.48 -11.58 -4.75
CA CYS A 79 -9.29 -12.56 -5.47
C CYS A 79 -10.79 -12.21 -5.50
N PHE A 80 -11.29 -11.51 -4.47
CA PHE A 80 -12.67 -11.04 -4.39
C PHE A 80 -12.86 -9.62 -4.94
N THR A 81 -11.82 -9.06 -5.56
CA THR A 81 -11.84 -7.73 -6.15
C THR A 81 -11.38 -7.80 -7.60
N LYS A 82 -11.57 -6.69 -8.33
CA LYS A 82 -11.01 -6.58 -9.68
C LYS A 82 -9.54 -6.17 -9.68
N PHE A 83 -8.94 -5.86 -8.52
CA PHE A 83 -7.58 -5.32 -8.38
C PHE A 83 -6.56 -6.46 -8.25
N ARG A 84 -5.50 -6.42 -9.05
CA ARG A 84 -4.46 -7.46 -9.14
C ARG A 84 -3.08 -6.96 -8.72
N PHE A 85 -2.93 -5.69 -8.34
CA PHE A 85 -1.63 -5.18 -7.86
C PHE A 85 -1.09 -5.97 -6.66
N ALA A 86 -1.95 -6.57 -5.83
CA ALA A 86 -1.53 -7.39 -4.69
C ALA A 86 -0.72 -8.63 -5.11
N VAL A 87 -1.07 -9.23 -6.25
CA VAL A 87 -0.34 -10.37 -6.81
C VAL A 87 1.06 -9.93 -7.23
N ILE A 88 1.17 -8.78 -7.89
CA ILE A 88 2.45 -8.21 -8.31
C ILE A 88 3.31 -7.90 -7.10
N TRP A 89 2.72 -7.32 -6.06
CA TRP A 89 3.42 -7.07 -4.81
C TRP A 89 3.93 -8.37 -4.18
N SER A 90 3.18 -9.47 -4.23
CA SER A 90 3.67 -10.76 -3.73
C SER A 90 4.86 -11.31 -4.52
N PHE A 91 4.99 -11.00 -5.80
CA PHE A 91 6.17 -11.37 -6.59
C PHE A 91 7.37 -10.46 -6.32
N THR A 92 7.14 -9.17 -6.09
CA THR A 92 8.23 -8.21 -5.90
C THR A 92 8.76 -8.18 -4.47
N ILE A 93 7.98 -8.59 -3.46
CA ILE A 93 8.38 -8.54 -2.02
C ILE A 93 9.65 -9.35 -1.71
N PHE A 94 9.99 -10.35 -2.52
CA PHE A 94 11.23 -11.12 -2.37
C PHE A 94 12.48 -10.25 -2.57
N LEU A 95 12.38 -9.14 -3.31
CA LEU A 95 13.48 -8.19 -3.50
C LEU A 95 13.91 -7.55 -2.17
N SER A 96 12.95 -7.12 -1.34
CA SER A 96 13.24 -6.64 0.02
C SER A 96 13.79 -7.75 0.93
N TYR A 97 13.37 -9.01 0.73
CA TYR A 97 13.84 -10.12 1.55
C TYR A 97 15.33 -10.47 1.33
N ASN A 98 15.94 -10.00 0.23
CA ASN A 98 17.38 -10.11 0.01
C ASN A 98 18.22 -9.47 1.13
N ALA A 99 17.66 -8.55 1.93
CA ALA A 99 18.31 -7.99 3.11
C ALA A 99 18.74 -9.06 4.12
N TYR A 100 18.01 -10.17 4.22
CA TYR A 100 18.29 -11.28 5.13
C TYR A 100 19.41 -12.21 4.64
N SER A 101 19.82 -12.11 3.38
CA SER A 101 20.92 -12.90 2.80
C SER A 101 22.30 -12.43 3.31
N ASN A 102 22.40 -11.17 3.74
CA ASN A 102 23.65 -10.59 4.23
C ASN A 102 23.76 -10.71 5.76
N LYS A 103 24.93 -11.16 6.26
CA LYS A 103 25.23 -11.26 7.70
C LYS A 103 25.09 -9.93 8.48
N GLN A 104 25.12 -8.80 7.79
CA GLN A 104 24.97 -7.46 8.37
C GLN A 104 23.55 -6.91 8.32
N PHE A 105 22.56 -7.66 7.79
CA PHE A 105 21.17 -7.21 7.60
C PHE A 105 21.06 -5.83 6.90
N LYS A 106 22.01 -5.54 6.01
CA LYS A 106 21.99 -4.32 5.22
C LYS A 106 20.96 -4.46 4.10
N GLU A 107 19.88 -3.72 4.24
CA GLU A 107 18.88 -3.55 3.18
C GLU A 107 19.52 -2.84 1.97
N ASN A 108 19.24 -3.35 0.77
CA ASN A 108 19.61 -2.66 -0.45
C ASN A 108 18.49 -1.67 -0.81
N LEU A 109 18.72 -0.39 -0.51
CA LEU A 109 17.76 0.69 -0.81
C LEU A 109 17.34 0.72 -2.28
N LEU A 110 18.24 0.35 -3.21
CA LEU A 110 17.93 0.34 -4.64
C LEU A 110 16.91 -0.75 -4.99
N LEU A 111 17.06 -1.95 -4.44
CA LEU A 111 16.08 -3.04 -4.61
C LEU A 111 14.72 -2.66 -4.01
N LEU A 112 14.75 -2.01 -2.84
CA LEU A 112 13.54 -1.55 -2.16
C LEU A 112 12.82 -0.46 -2.98
N ILE A 113 13.56 0.50 -3.54
CA ILE A 113 12.99 1.51 -4.44
C ILE A 113 12.37 0.87 -5.67
N ILE A 114 13.05 -0.09 -6.32
CA ILE A 114 12.52 -0.80 -7.49
C ILE A 114 11.23 -1.54 -7.15
N GLU A 115 11.20 -2.27 -6.03
CA GLU A 115 10.02 -3.00 -5.57
C GLU A 115 8.82 -2.07 -5.44
N TYR A 116 8.96 -0.99 -4.64
CA TYR A 116 7.85 -0.08 -4.40
C TYR A 116 7.46 0.69 -5.67
N LEU A 117 8.41 1.02 -6.55
CA LEU A 117 8.13 1.69 -7.82
C LEU A 117 7.23 0.82 -8.71
N ILE A 118 7.54 -0.48 -8.85
CA ILE A 118 6.72 -1.42 -9.62
C ILE A 118 5.30 -1.52 -9.02
N VAL A 119 5.20 -1.66 -7.70
CA VAL A 119 3.90 -1.76 -7.01
C VAL A 119 3.07 -0.50 -7.21
N PHE A 120 3.65 0.69 -7.00
CA PHE A 120 2.96 1.96 -7.22
C PHE A 120 2.54 2.16 -8.67
N ALA A 121 3.42 1.86 -9.63
CA ALA A 121 3.09 1.97 -11.06
C ALA A 121 1.87 1.12 -11.42
N PHE A 122 1.78 -0.11 -10.91
CA PHE A 122 0.62 -0.98 -11.14
C PHE A 122 -0.64 -0.50 -10.43
N ILE A 123 -0.54 0.01 -9.20
CA ILE A 123 -1.68 0.61 -8.50
C ILE A 123 -2.26 1.76 -9.33
N PHE A 124 -1.41 2.68 -9.82
CA PHE A 124 -1.86 3.81 -10.63
C PHE A 124 -2.43 3.37 -11.98
N TYR A 125 -1.80 2.39 -12.64
CA TYR A 125 -2.31 1.80 -13.87
C TYR A 125 -3.71 1.21 -13.68
N GLU A 126 -3.92 0.41 -12.63
CA GLU A 126 -5.23 -0.21 -12.37
C GLU A 126 -6.31 0.82 -12.03
N LEU A 127 -5.96 1.88 -11.29
CA LEU A 127 -6.88 2.98 -10.99
C LEU A 127 -7.29 3.72 -12.26
N TYR A 128 -6.34 4.05 -13.14
CA TYR A 128 -6.60 4.77 -14.39
C TYR A 128 -7.41 3.92 -15.38
N TYR A 129 -7.00 2.66 -15.59
CA TYR A 129 -7.67 1.75 -16.52
C TYR A 129 -9.10 1.45 -16.10
N LYS A 130 -9.37 1.29 -14.79
CA LYS A 130 -10.73 1.04 -14.30
C LYS A 130 -11.62 2.27 -14.33
N ASP A 131 -11.08 3.46 -14.11
CA ASP A 131 -11.84 4.70 -14.29
C ASP A 131 -12.28 4.85 -15.74
N LEU A 132 -11.39 4.55 -16.70
CA LEU A 132 -11.71 4.53 -18.13
C LEU A 132 -12.78 3.49 -18.50
N GLN A 133 -12.65 2.26 -18.00
CA GLN A 133 -13.67 1.20 -18.20
C GLN A 133 -15.04 1.64 -17.67
N ASN A 134 -15.09 2.19 -16.45
CA ASN A 134 -16.34 2.63 -15.83
C ASN A 134 -17.00 3.80 -16.60
N LYS A 135 -16.19 4.72 -17.15
CA LYS A 135 -16.66 5.80 -18.03
C LYS A 135 -17.20 5.26 -19.36
N ASN A 136 -16.53 4.29 -19.98
CA ASN A 136 -16.97 3.68 -21.23
C ASN A 136 -18.27 2.87 -21.07
N PHE A 137 -18.42 2.10 -19.99
CA PHE A 137 -19.68 1.39 -19.70
C PHE A 137 -20.86 2.34 -19.52
N LYS A 138 -20.66 3.46 -18.80
CA LYS A 138 -21.70 4.50 -18.65
C LYS A 138 -22.05 5.21 -19.95
N LYS A 139 -21.17 5.21 -20.95
CA LYS A 139 -21.40 5.86 -22.26
C LYS A 139 -22.20 4.97 -23.22
N ILE A 140 -22.13 3.64 -23.06
CA ILE A 140 -22.81 2.65 -23.91
C ILE A 140 -24.22 2.30 -23.37
N SER A 141 -24.51 2.63 -22.10
CA SER A 141 -25.80 2.35 -21.45
C SER A 141 -26.85 3.47 -21.61
N TRP A 142 -26.74 4.29 -22.66
CA TRP A 142 -27.73 5.28 -23.09
C TRP A 142 -28.05 5.05 -24.57
#